data_AF-A0A099TX72-F1
#
_entry.id   AF-A0A099TX72-F1
#
_cell.length_a   1.000
_cell.length_b   1.000
_cell.length_c   1.000
_cell.angle_alpha   90.00
_cell.angle_beta   90.00
_cell.angle_gamma   90.00
#
_symmetry.space_group_name_H-M   'P 1'
#
loop_
_entity.id
_entity.type
_entity.pdbx_description
1 polymer ?
#
loop_
_entity_poly.entity_id
_entity_poly.type
_entity_poly.pdbx_seq_one_letter_code
_entity_poly.pdbx_strand_id
1 'polypeptide(L)'
;MTKITPLPQPPTTQDSINFDIRADAFLESLPKFADELNAFGLDVDEVGNVVHDNIQSAVETAKEDLKATTKESIASIEHAADKRAKELKAIAGIKSDSWQNIAQFILLLLREIRDTQEKELIEQDKMLEYKLFFRSSLPKGYKAPNSLLKIRDYPLAWFYSLQTSKEAQVGTPKGYFRLPQGNLYTKGVSVKSLVGSFGEQQLLAHSHSYGHWTPTSEPLGGSSRRRNMVGGFVYNNTSVYGGNTNEVRRVHLLEGYYVG
;
A
#
# COMPACT_ATOMS: atom_id res chain seq x y z
N MET A 1 84.02 36.07 -26.89
CA MET A 1 85.07 35.20 -26.35
C MET A 1 86.41 35.57 -26.96
N THR A 2 87.08 36.43 -26.21
CA THR A 2 88.49 36.75 -26.34
C THR A 2 89.32 35.47 -26.34
N LYS A 3 90.27 35.40 -27.27
CA LYS A 3 91.16 34.25 -27.43
C LYS A 3 92.46 34.56 -26.69
N ILE A 4 92.86 33.66 -25.80
CA ILE A 4 94.13 33.78 -25.06
C ILE A 4 95.28 33.33 -25.96
N THR A 5 96.27 34.20 -26.13
CA THR A 5 97.49 33.94 -26.88
C THR A 5 98.43 33.08 -26.04
N PRO A 6 98.96 31.94 -26.58
CA PRO A 6 99.90 31.12 -25.84
C PRO A 6 101.21 31.86 -25.60
N LEU A 7 101.75 31.76 -24.38
CA LEU A 7 103.02 32.38 -24.03
C LEU A 7 104.18 31.80 -24.87
N PRO A 8 105.22 32.61 -25.15
CA PRO A 8 106.46 32.13 -25.75
C PRO A 8 107.10 31.01 -24.92
N GLN A 9 107.92 30.19 -25.55
CA GLN A 9 108.62 29.12 -24.83
C GLN A 9 109.52 29.74 -23.75
N PRO A 10 109.44 29.27 -22.49
CA PRO A 10 110.19 29.87 -21.39
C PRO A 10 111.70 29.75 -21.63
N PRO A 11 112.49 30.73 -21.16
CA PRO A 11 113.95 30.67 -21.28
C PRO A 11 114.50 29.48 -20.49
N THR A 12 115.52 28.82 -21.02
CA THR A 12 116.16 27.65 -20.39
C THR A 12 117.66 27.84 -20.34
N THR A 13 118.26 27.55 -19.18
CA THR A 13 119.70 27.68 -18.96
C THR A 13 120.54 26.73 -19.82
N GLN A 14 119.90 25.78 -20.53
CA GLN A 14 120.55 24.88 -21.49
C GLN A 14 120.79 25.52 -22.87
N ASP A 15 120.15 26.64 -23.21
CA ASP A 15 120.33 27.40 -24.46
C ASP A 15 120.86 28.81 -24.13
N SER A 16 122.10 28.88 -23.64
CA SER A 16 122.72 30.12 -23.13
C SER A 16 122.90 31.21 -24.20
N ILE A 17 122.94 30.83 -25.48
CA ILE A 17 123.11 31.76 -26.60
C ILE A 17 121.83 32.58 -26.83
N ASN A 18 120.65 31.98 -26.60
CA ASN A 18 119.36 32.63 -26.86
C ASN A 18 118.57 32.96 -25.58
N PHE A 19 119.14 32.75 -24.39
CA PHE A 19 118.45 32.89 -23.11
C PHE A 19 117.87 34.30 -22.92
N ASP A 20 118.69 35.33 -23.10
CA ASP A 20 118.30 36.73 -22.86
C ASP A 20 117.16 37.16 -23.80
N ILE A 21 117.29 36.83 -25.09
CA ILE A 21 116.28 37.14 -26.12
C ILE A 21 114.96 36.44 -25.82
N ARG A 22 114.98 35.18 -25.35
CA ARG A 22 113.76 34.45 -24.98
C ARG A 22 113.17 34.94 -23.66
N ALA A 23 114.00 35.35 -22.71
CA ALA A 23 113.56 35.91 -21.43
C ALA A 23 112.84 37.24 -21.62
N ASP A 24 113.39 38.13 -22.44
CA ASP A 24 112.78 39.41 -22.79
C ASP A 24 111.45 39.19 -23.51
N ALA A 25 111.42 38.34 -24.54
CA ALA A 25 110.18 38.02 -25.27
C ALA A 25 109.09 37.40 -24.37
N PHE A 26 109.48 36.55 -23.41
CA PHE A 26 108.55 35.96 -22.45
C PHE A 26 108.01 37.02 -21.48
N LEU A 27 108.89 37.84 -20.87
CA LEU A 27 108.48 38.88 -19.92
C LEU A 27 107.64 39.96 -20.60
N GLU A 28 107.96 40.35 -21.83
CA GLU A 28 107.16 41.30 -22.63
C GLU A 28 105.77 40.76 -22.99
N SER A 29 105.59 39.44 -23.02
CA SER A 29 104.30 38.80 -23.33
C SER A 29 103.36 38.67 -22.12
N LEU A 30 103.88 38.74 -20.88
CA LEU A 30 103.08 38.57 -19.66
C LEU A 30 102.02 39.66 -19.45
N PRO A 31 102.30 40.97 -19.67
CA PRO A 31 101.28 42.00 -19.57
C PRO A 31 100.12 41.77 -20.55
N LYS A 32 100.44 41.41 -21.80
CA LYS A 32 99.44 41.10 -22.83
C LYS A 32 98.58 39.90 -22.43
N PHE A 33 99.21 38.85 -21.89
CA PHE A 33 98.50 37.67 -21.39
C PHE A 33 97.57 38.00 -20.21
N ALA A 34 98.01 38.85 -19.28
CA ALA A 34 97.18 39.30 -18.15
C ALA A 34 95.95 40.10 -18.63
N ASP A 35 96.12 40.99 -19.60
CA ASP A 35 95.01 41.75 -20.19
C ASP A 35 94.00 40.84 -20.91
N GLU A 36 94.50 39.89 -21.71
CA GLU A 36 93.68 38.89 -22.39
C GLU A 36 92.93 37.98 -21.41
N LEU A 37 93.57 37.57 -20.31
CA LEU A 37 92.94 36.76 -19.27
C LEU A 37 91.85 37.53 -18.52
N ASN A 38 92.08 38.80 -18.18
CA ASN A 38 91.07 39.65 -17.56
C ASN A 38 89.88 39.89 -18.50
N ALA A 39 90.14 40.14 -19.78
CA ALA A 39 89.09 40.28 -20.78
C ALA A 39 88.30 38.97 -20.99
N PHE A 40 88.96 37.82 -20.89
CA PHE A 40 88.28 36.51 -20.90
C PHE A 40 87.40 36.30 -19.67
N GLY A 41 87.86 36.71 -18.48
CA GLY A 41 87.03 36.70 -17.27
C GLY A 41 85.74 37.51 -17.42
N LEU A 42 85.84 38.71 -17.99
CA LEU A 42 84.67 39.57 -18.28
C LEU A 42 83.71 38.92 -19.28
N ASP A 43 84.21 38.33 -20.37
CA ASP A 43 83.40 37.61 -21.35
C ASP A 43 82.66 36.42 -20.71
N VAL A 44 83.30 35.70 -19.79
CA VAL A 44 82.69 34.56 -19.07
C VAL A 44 81.60 35.04 -18.11
N ASP A 45 81.84 36.13 -17.38
CA ASP A 45 80.84 36.72 -16.47
C ASP A 45 79.62 37.25 -17.25
N GLU A 46 79.85 37.89 -18.40
CA GLU A 46 78.76 38.35 -19.28
C GLU A 46 77.93 37.16 -19.79
N VAL A 47 78.57 36.10 -20.29
CA VAL A 47 77.86 34.88 -20.69
C VAL A 47 77.12 34.25 -19.51
N GLY A 48 77.73 34.22 -18.32
CA GLY A 48 77.11 33.71 -17.10
C GLY A 48 75.83 34.48 -16.74
N ASN A 49 75.86 35.81 -16.82
CA ASN A 49 74.71 36.67 -16.55
C ASN A 49 73.61 36.47 -17.60
N VAL A 50 73.95 36.45 -18.89
CA VAL A 50 72.98 36.21 -19.98
C VAL A 50 72.30 34.85 -19.83
N VAL A 51 73.06 33.81 -19.48
CA VAL A 51 72.51 32.47 -19.24
C VAL A 51 71.60 32.48 -18.01
N HIS A 52 72.01 33.15 -16.92
CA HIS A 52 71.22 33.26 -15.70
C HIS A 52 69.87 33.95 -15.96
N ASP A 53 69.89 35.10 -16.62
CA ASP A 53 68.68 35.88 -16.94
C ASP A 53 67.72 35.10 -17.85
N ASN A 54 68.26 34.40 -18.85
CA ASN A 54 67.47 33.55 -19.74
C ASN A 54 66.81 32.39 -18.99
N ILE A 55 67.55 31.73 -18.09
CA ILE A 55 67.01 30.65 -17.26
C ILE A 55 65.94 31.20 -16.32
N GLN A 56 66.18 32.34 -15.67
CA GLN A 56 65.21 32.93 -14.75
C GLN A 56 63.91 33.32 -15.47
N SER A 57 64.01 33.96 -16.63
CA SER A 57 62.86 34.30 -17.47
C SER A 57 62.08 33.05 -17.91
N ALA A 58 62.77 31.99 -18.34
CA ALA A 58 62.16 30.71 -18.69
C ALA A 58 61.44 30.03 -17.50
N VAL A 59 61.99 30.16 -16.28
CA VAL A 59 61.36 29.62 -15.06
C VAL A 59 60.12 30.42 -14.67
N GLU A 60 60.16 31.75 -14.78
CA GLU A 60 59.03 32.62 -14.46
C GLU A 60 57.86 32.38 -15.42
N THR A 61 58.12 32.32 -16.73
CA THR A 61 57.12 32.01 -17.75
C THR A 61 56.50 30.63 -17.54
N ALA A 62 57.31 29.59 -17.32
CA ALA A 62 56.81 28.24 -17.04
C ALA A 62 55.93 28.18 -15.78
N LYS A 63 56.25 28.99 -14.76
CA LYS A 63 55.46 29.08 -13.52
C LYS A 63 54.11 29.76 -13.76
N GLU A 64 54.05 30.76 -14.64
CA GLU A 64 52.81 31.42 -15.02
C GLU A 64 51.91 30.50 -15.86
N ASP A 65 52.48 29.82 -16.85
CA ASP A 65 51.77 28.82 -17.67
C ASP A 65 51.20 27.69 -16.80
N LEU A 66 51.98 27.21 -15.84
CA LEU A 66 51.53 26.16 -14.91
C LEU A 66 50.38 26.67 -14.00
N LYS A 67 50.39 27.95 -13.60
CA LYS A 67 49.27 28.56 -12.87
C LYS A 67 48.03 28.74 -13.75
N ALA A 68 48.18 29.10 -15.02
CA ALA A 68 47.08 29.26 -15.95
C ALA A 68 46.40 27.91 -16.23
N THR A 69 47.19 26.91 -16.60
CA THR A 69 46.71 25.54 -16.89
C THR A 69 46.05 24.88 -15.67
N THR A 70 46.58 25.10 -14.46
CA THR A 70 45.94 24.59 -13.23
C THR A 70 44.61 25.27 -12.95
N LYS A 71 44.49 26.59 -13.14
CA LYS A 71 43.20 27.30 -13.00
C LYS A 71 42.16 26.79 -14.00
N GLU A 72 42.54 26.62 -15.26
CA GLU A 72 41.65 26.07 -16.30
C GLU A 72 41.21 24.64 -15.98
N SER A 73 42.14 23.81 -15.49
CA SER A 73 41.85 22.45 -15.08
C SER A 73 40.87 22.42 -13.89
N ILE A 74 41.07 23.27 -12.88
CA ILE A 74 40.16 23.39 -11.74
C ILE A 74 38.76 23.82 -12.21
N ALA A 75 38.68 24.86 -13.05
CA ALA A 75 37.39 25.34 -13.57
C ALA A 75 36.65 24.26 -14.39
N SER A 76 37.38 23.48 -15.19
CA SER A 76 36.82 22.36 -15.95
C SER A 76 36.28 21.25 -15.03
N ILE A 77 37.02 20.92 -13.97
CA ILE A 77 36.60 19.94 -12.96
C ILE A 77 35.36 20.41 -12.21
N GLU A 78 35.32 21.68 -11.79
CA GLU A 78 34.16 22.27 -11.11
C GLU A 78 32.92 22.26 -12.01
N HIS A 79 33.04 22.67 -13.27
CA HIS A 79 31.93 22.63 -14.21
C HIS A 79 31.44 21.20 -14.46
N ALA A 80 32.35 20.22 -14.57
CA ALA A 80 31.98 18.81 -14.69
C ALA A 80 31.28 18.28 -13.43
N ALA A 81 31.72 18.70 -12.23
CA ALA A 81 31.10 18.34 -10.96
C ALA A 81 29.68 18.91 -10.85
N ASP A 82 29.48 20.18 -11.20
CA ASP A 82 28.18 20.83 -11.21
C ASP A 82 27.20 20.18 -12.17
N LYS A 83 27.66 19.81 -13.37
CA LYS A 83 26.84 19.09 -14.35
C LYS A 83 26.37 17.74 -13.79
N ARG A 84 27.29 16.94 -13.23
CA ARG A 84 26.96 15.65 -12.60
C ARG A 84 26.01 15.81 -11.42
N ALA A 85 26.17 16.85 -10.60
CA ALA A 85 25.27 17.13 -9.49
C ALA A 85 23.84 17.44 -9.96
N LYS A 86 23.67 18.18 -11.06
CA LYS A 86 22.36 18.44 -11.67
C LYS A 86 21.73 17.17 -12.22
N GLU A 87 22.49 16.34 -12.93
CA GLU A 87 22.02 15.06 -13.47
C GLU A 87 21.54 14.11 -12.36
N LEU A 88 22.30 14.00 -11.26
CA LEU A 88 21.92 13.18 -10.10
C LEU A 88 20.62 13.66 -9.45
N LYS A 89 20.43 14.97 -9.32
CA LYS A 89 19.18 15.55 -8.80
C LYS A 89 17.99 15.24 -9.72
N ALA A 90 18.18 15.32 -11.03
CA ALA A 90 17.13 14.98 -11.99
C ALA A 90 16.75 13.49 -11.92
N ILE A 91 17.74 12.59 -11.85
CA ILE A 91 17.51 11.15 -11.67
C ILE A 91 16.77 10.86 -10.36
N ALA A 92 17.17 11.52 -9.27
CA ALA A 92 16.50 11.39 -7.97
C ALA A 92 15.04 11.86 -8.02
N GLY A 93 14.75 12.97 -8.72
CA GLY A 93 13.39 13.47 -8.96
C GLY A 93 12.53 12.46 -9.73
N ILE A 94 13.02 11.97 -10.88
CA ILE A 94 12.31 10.96 -11.69
C ILE A 94 12.02 9.69 -10.88
N LYS A 95 12.99 9.24 -10.08
CA LYS A 95 12.81 8.07 -9.21
C LYS A 95 11.77 8.36 -8.11
N SER A 96 11.81 9.52 -7.47
CA SER A 96 10.81 9.91 -6.46
C SER A 96 9.39 9.89 -7.03
N ASP A 97 9.18 10.50 -8.19
CA ASP A 97 7.86 10.58 -8.83
C ASP A 97 7.35 9.18 -9.22
N SER A 98 8.23 8.29 -9.69
CA SER A 98 7.85 6.91 -10.00
C SER A 98 7.43 6.13 -8.75
N TRP A 99 8.13 6.29 -7.62
CA TRP A 99 7.73 5.69 -6.35
C TRP A 99 6.40 6.25 -5.83
N GLN A 100 6.15 7.55 -5.97
CA GLN A 100 4.87 8.15 -5.59
C GLN A 100 3.72 7.59 -6.42
N ASN A 101 3.89 7.44 -7.73
CA ASN A 101 2.89 6.85 -8.62
C ASN A 101 2.62 5.38 -8.27
N ILE A 102 3.67 4.60 -8.00
CA ILE A 102 3.53 3.20 -7.55
C ILE A 102 2.78 3.13 -6.22
N ALA A 103 3.11 3.99 -5.26
CA ALA A 103 2.44 4.02 -3.96
C ALA A 103 0.94 4.38 -4.10
N GLN A 104 0.60 5.36 -4.94
CA GLN A 104 -0.80 5.72 -5.22
C GLN A 104 -1.57 4.55 -5.86
N PHE A 105 -0.95 3.85 -6.82
CA PHE A 105 -1.56 2.67 -7.44
C PHE A 105 -1.81 1.55 -6.42
N ILE A 106 -0.85 1.25 -5.56
CA ILE A 106 -1.00 0.26 -4.49
C ILE A 106 -2.15 0.66 -3.54
N LEU A 107 -2.26 1.94 -3.16
CA LEU A 107 -3.33 2.41 -2.29
C LEU A 107 -4.72 2.25 -2.94
N LEU A 108 -4.84 2.50 -4.24
CA LEU A 108 -6.10 2.28 -4.97
C LEU A 108 -6.48 0.80 -4.99
N LEU A 109 -5.53 -0.09 -5.30
CA LEU A 109 -5.78 -1.54 -5.28
C LEU A 109 -6.21 -2.02 -3.88
N LEU A 110 -5.54 -1.56 -2.82
CA LEU A 110 -5.89 -1.93 -1.45
C LEU A 110 -7.29 -1.46 -1.06
N ARG A 111 -7.71 -0.28 -1.55
CA ARG A 111 -9.06 0.23 -1.34
C ARG A 111 -10.10 -0.64 -2.04
N GLU A 112 -9.86 -0.99 -3.31
CA GLU A 112 -10.76 -1.88 -4.06
C GLU A 112 -10.90 -3.25 -3.38
N ILE A 113 -9.79 -3.85 -2.96
CA ILE A 113 -9.79 -5.13 -2.24
C ILE A 113 -10.63 -5.02 -0.97
N ARG A 114 -10.44 -3.96 -0.17
CA ARG A 114 -11.23 -3.74 1.04
C ARG A 114 -12.73 -3.63 0.73
N ASP A 115 -13.09 -2.81 -0.25
CA ASP A 115 -14.49 -2.59 -0.62
C ASP A 115 -15.14 -3.90 -1.13
N THR A 116 -14.39 -4.76 -1.83
CA THR A 116 -14.87 -6.09 -2.22
C THR A 116 -15.06 -7.02 -1.03
N GLN A 117 -14.10 -7.05 -0.10
CA GLN A 117 -14.20 -7.88 1.10
C GLN A 117 -15.37 -7.46 2.00
N GLU A 118 -15.59 -6.16 2.18
CA GLU A 118 -16.73 -5.64 2.95
C GLU A 118 -18.07 -6.07 2.32
N LYS A 119 -18.20 -6.02 1.00
CA LYS A 119 -19.40 -6.49 0.30
C LYS A 119 -19.61 -7.99 0.48
N GLU A 120 -18.56 -8.79 0.34
CA GLU A 120 -18.63 -10.24 0.55
C GLU A 120 -19.03 -10.59 1.98
N LEU A 121 -18.50 -9.88 2.99
CA LEU A 121 -18.90 -10.07 4.39
C LEU A 121 -20.37 -9.74 4.61
N ILE A 122 -20.86 -8.64 4.05
CA ILE A 122 -22.27 -8.26 4.12
C ILE A 122 -23.17 -9.32 3.44
N GLU A 123 -22.72 -9.90 2.33
CA GLU A 123 -23.46 -10.99 1.67
C GLU A 123 -23.42 -12.28 2.51
N GLN A 124 -22.28 -12.60 3.12
CA GLN A 124 -22.15 -13.74 4.03
C GLN A 124 -23.04 -13.61 5.26
N ASP A 125 -23.16 -12.42 5.85
CA ASP A 125 -24.05 -12.16 6.99
C ASP A 125 -25.53 -12.34 6.64
N LYS A 126 -25.90 -12.13 5.38
CA LYS A 126 -27.27 -12.35 4.89
C LYS A 126 -27.56 -13.82 4.55
N MET A 127 -26.56 -14.70 4.59
CA MET A 127 -26.76 -16.10 4.19
C MET A 127 -27.81 -16.78 5.06
N LEU A 128 -28.73 -17.49 4.39
CA LEU A 128 -29.91 -18.10 4.99
C LEU A 128 -30.82 -17.13 5.77
N GLU A 129 -30.72 -15.82 5.52
CA GLU A 129 -31.67 -14.86 6.05
C GLU A 129 -33.06 -15.15 5.48
N TYR A 130 -34.03 -15.33 6.38
CA TYR A 130 -35.43 -15.54 6.05
C TYR A 130 -36.15 -14.20 5.89
N LYS A 131 -36.78 -13.97 4.74
CA LYS A 131 -37.56 -12.76 4.46
C LYS A 131 -38.92 -13.06 3.84
N LEU A 132 -39.85 -12.15 4.12
CA LEU A 132 -41.20 -12.12 3.54
C LEU A 132 -41.26 -11.04 2.47
N PHE A 133 -41.93 -11.33 1.36
CA PHE A 133 -42.00 -10.46 0.19
C PHE A 133 -43.46 -10.24 -0.24
N PHE A 134 -43.84 -8.97 -0.37
CA PHE A 134 -45.16 -8.57 -0.88
C PHE A 134 -45.12 -8.42 -2.41
N ARG A 135 -44.90 -9.53 -3.13
CA ARG A 135 -44.80 -9.57 -4.61
C ARG A 135 -44.97 -11.00 -5.14
N SER A 136 -45.07 -11.15 -6.46
CA SER A 136 -45.33 -12.44 -7.12
C SER A 136 -44.09 -13.28 -7.46
N SER A 137 -42.87 -12.75 -7.26
CA SER A 137 -41.62 -13.48 -7.53
C SER A 137 -40.49 -13.17 -6.55
N LEU A 138 -39.64 -14.16 -6.27
CA LEU A 138 -38.51 -13.99 -5.35
C LEU A 138 -37.39 -13.14 -5.96
N PRO A 139 -36.69 -12.32 -5.14
CA PRO A 139 -35.55 -11.56 -5.63
C PRO A 139 -34.39 -12.46 -6.03
N LYS A 140 -33.48 -11.92 -6.85
CA LYS A 140 -32.22 -12.60 -7.15
C LYS A 140 -31.49 -12.94 -5.85
N GLY A 141 -30.94 -14.16 -5.79
CA GLY A 141 -30.27 -14.71 -4.60
C GLY A 141 -31.21 -15.32 -3.55
N TYR A 142 -32.53 -15.18 -3.68
CA TYR A 142 -33.48 -15.84 -2.79
C TYR A 142 -34.05 -17.11 -3.41
N LYS A 143 -34.24 -18.14 -2.59
CA LYS A 143 -34.87 -19.40 -2.96
C LYS A 143 -36.07 -19.68 -2.06
N ALA A 144 -37.05 -20.37 -2.65
CA ALA A 144 -38.27 -20.74 -1.92
C ALA A 144 -37.93 -21.71 -0.77
N PRO A 145 -38.66 -21.65 0.36
CA PRO A 145 -38.56 -22.61 1.44
C PRO A 145 -38.76 -24.04 0.94
N ASN A 146 -38.22 -25.03 1.66
CA ASN A 146 -38.29 -26.45 1.32
C ASN A 146 -37.69 -26.81 -0.07
N SER A 147 -36.99 -25.88 -0.74
CA SER A 147 -36.32 -26.18 -2.00
C SER A 147 -35.08 -27.06 -1.78
N LEU A 148 -34.85 -27.97 -2.74
CA LEU A 148 -33.70 -28.85 -2.76
C LEU A 148 -32.57 -28.18 -3.56
N LEU A 149 -31.45 -27.91 -2.91
CA LEU A 149 -30.32 -27.20 -3.50
C LEU A 149 -29.10 -28.12 -3.60
N LYS A 150 -28.33 -27.98 -4.69
CA LYS A 150 -27.07 -28.70 -4.87
C LYS A 150 -25.98 -28.05 -4.02
N ILE A 151 -25.22 -28.87 -3.29
CA ILE A 151 -24.11 -28.38 -2.45
C ILE A 151 -23.04 -27.68 -3.30
N ARG A 152 -22.79 -28.17 -4.53
CA ARG A 152 -21.79 -27.59 -5.44
C ARG A 152 -22.15 -26.17 -5.89
N ASP A 153 -23.44 -25.89 -6.05
CA ASP A 153 -23.91 -24.60 -6.56
C ASP A 153 -24.04 -23.58 -5.41
N TYR A 154 -24.29 -24.06 -4.18
CA TYR A 154 -24.51 -23.23 -2.99
C TYR A 154 -23.71 -23.73 -1.77
N PRO A 155 -22.37 -23.74 -1.83
CA PRO A 155 -21.53 -24.33 -0.79
C PRO A 155 -21.59 -23.57 0.54
N LEU A 156 -21.69 -22.23 0.49
CA LEU A 156 -21.81 -21.39 1.69
C LEU A 156 -23.14 -21.64 2.40
N ALA A 157 -24.26 -21.63 1.67
CA ALA A 157 -25.58 -21.92 2.23
C ALA A 157 -25.62 -23.33 2.86
N TRP A 158 -24.99 -24.31 2.19
CA TRP A 158 -24.86 -25.65 2.75
C TRP A 158 -24.07 -25.65 4.06
N PHE A 159 -22.93 -24.97 4.12
CA PHE A 159 -22.11 -24.87 5.33
C PHE A 159 -22.91 -24.35 6.54
N TYR A 160 -23.69 -23.29 6.36
CA TYR A 160 -24.57 -22.78 7.42
C TYR A 160 -25.72 -23.75 7.77
N SER A 161 -26.22 -24.51 6.79
CA SER A 161 -27.29 -25.49 7.03
C SER A 161 -26.82 -26.71 7.84
N LEU A 162 -25.51 -27.01 7.92
CA LEU A 162 -24.98 -28.14 8.69
C LEU A 162 -25.30 -28.07 10.18
N GLN A 163 -25.50 -26.85 10.70
CA GLN A 163 -25.82 -26.63 12.11
C GLN A 163 -27.32 -26.73 12.42
N THR A 164 -28.16 -26.98 11.41
CA THR A 164 -29.61 -27.14 11.60
C THR A 164 -29.99 -28.54 12.08
N SER A 165 -31.21 -28.68 12.58
CA SER A 165 -31.75 -29.97 13.01
C SER A 165 -31.66 -31.03 11.89
N LYS A 166 -31.35 -32.28 12.25
CA LYS A 166 -31.32 -33.39 11.28
C LYS A 166 -32.69 -33.67 10.67
N GLU A 167 -33.75 -33.35 11.39
CA GLU A 167 -35.14 -33.50 10.95
C GLU A 167 -35.44 -32.66 9.70
N ALA A 168 -34.87 -31.45 9.61
CA ALA A 168 -35.02 -30.58 8.46
C ALA A 168 -34.43 -31.17 7.16
N GLN A 169 -33.51 -32.14 7.27
CA GLN A 169 -32.81 -32.75 6.14
C GLN A 169 -33.28 -34.16 5.80
N VAL A 170 -34.35 -34.65 6.43
CA VAL A 170 -34.88 -36.01 6.19
C VAL A 170 -35.28 -36.20 4.73
N GLY A 171 -34.85 -37.34 4.14
CA GLY A 171 -35.17 -37.69 2.76
C GLY A 171 -34.43 -36.86 1.70
N THR A 172 -33.33 -36.19 2.06
CA THR A 172 -32.52 -35.41 1.12
C THR A 172 -31.49 -36.31 0.41
N PRO A 173 -31.41 -36.32 -0.93
CA PRO A 173 -30.42 -37.08 -1.67
C PRO A 173 -28.98 -36.64 -1.38
N LYS A 174 -28.02 -37.55 -1.51
CA LYS A 174 -26.59 -37.24 -1.33
C LYS A 174 -26.15 -36.17 -2.32
N GLY A 175 -25.41 -35.16 -1.84
CA GLY A 175 -24.94 -34.03 -2.66
C GLY A 175 -25.91 -32.84 -2.72
N TYR A 176 -27.05 -32.95 -2.03
CA TYR A 176 -28.05 -31.90 -1.90
C TYR A 176 -28.29 -31.56 -0.43
N PHE A 177 -28.84 -30.38 -0.19
CA PHE A 177 -29.39 -29.96 1.09
C PHE A 177 -30.74 -29.27 0.86
N ARG A 178 -31.56 -29.23 1.89
CA ARG A 178 -32.91 -28.68 1.83
C ARG A 178 -33.00 -27.42 2.68
N LEU A 179 -33.65 -26.39 2.17
CA LEU A 179 -33.97 -25.20 2.96
C LEU A 179 -35.09 -25.49 3.95
N PRO A 180 -35.15 -24.80 5.11
CA PRO A 180 -36.20 -25.01 6.08
C PRO A 180 -37.59 -24.80 5.47
N GLN A 181 -38.59 -25.49 6.02
CA GLN A 181 -39.96 -25.42 5.55
C GLN A 181 -40.57 -24.03 5.83
N GLY A 182 -41.31 -23.52 4.85
CA GLY A 182 -42.01 -22.23 4.96
C GLY A 182 -43.43 -22.41 5.49
N ASN A 183 -44.15 -21.29 5.62
CA ASN A 183 -45.54 -21.24 6.10
C ASN A 183 -45.69 -21.79 7.53
N LEU A 184 -44.69 -21.53 8.38
CA LEU A 184 -44.64 -21.94 9.78
C LEU A 184 -44.34 -20.73 10.67
N TYR A 185 -44.84 -20.75 11.89
CA TYR A 185 -44.48 -19.75 12.89
C TYR A 185 -43.04 -19.94 13.33
N THR A 186 -42.27 -18.85 13.34
CA THR A 186 -40.89 -18.85 13.81
C THR A 186 -40.86 -18.49 15.29
N LYS A 187 -39.97 -19.17 16.04
CA LYS A 187 -39.69 -18.89 17.45
C LYS A 187 -38.18 -18.79 17.63
N GLY A 188 -37.72 -17.79 18.38
CA GLY A 188 -36.33 -17.69 18.78
C GLY A 188 -35.96 -18.80 19.77
N VAL A 189 -34.80 -19.43 19.57
CA VAL A 189 -34.31 -20.50 20.44
C VAL A 189 -32.89 -20.17 20.90
N SER A 190 -32.61 -20.35 22.19
CA SER A 190 -31.29 -20.13 22.77
C SER A 190 -30.35 -21.33 22.58
N VAL A 191 -30.90 -22.52 22.41
CA VAL A 191 -30.16 -23.77 22.19
C VAL A 191 -29.95 -23.97 20.69
N LYS A 192 -28.69 -23.90 20.24
CA LYS A 192 -28.33 -23.96 18.81
C LYS A 192 -28.78 -25.26 18.10
N SER A 193 -28.80 -26.40 18.80
CA SER A 193 -29.20 -27.68 18.21
C SER A 193 -30.69 -27.79 17.86
N LEU A 194 -31.53 -26.88 18.38
CA LEU A 194 -32.95 -26.79 18.07
C LEU A 194 -33.23 -25.85 16.89
N VAL A 195 -32.21 -25.19 16.33
CA VAL A 195 -32.40 -24.32 15.17
C VAL A 195 -32.83 -25.18 13.98
N GLY A 196 -34.02 -24.90 13.45
CA GLY A 196 -34.63 -25.68 12.37
C GLY A 196 -35.36 -26.95 12.80
N SER A 197 -35.55 -27.21 14.10
CA SER A 197 -36.47 -28.27 14.55
C SER A 197 -37.93 -27.81 14.47
N PHE A 198 -38.86 -28.75 14.27
CA PHE A 198 -40.28 -28.45 14.29
C PHE A 198 -40.86 -28.68 15.70
N GLY A 199 -41.81 -27.83 16.10
CA GLY A 199 -42.57 -27.98 17.33
C GLY A 199 -44.05 -28.07 17.02
N GLU A 200 -44.78 -28.87 17.79
CA GLU A 200 -46.23 -28.94 17.67
C GLU A 200 -46.90 -27.72 18.31
N GLN A 201 -48.04 -27.32 17.75
CA GLN A 201 -48.87 -26.29 18.37
C GLN A 201 -49.45 -26.84 19.66
N GLN A 202 -49.05 -26.27 20.79
CA GLN A 202 -49.58 -26.65 22.10
C GLN A 202 -50.34 -25.49 22.69
N LEU A 203 -51.64 -25.71 22.93
CA LEU A 203 -52.40 -24.85 23.82
C LEU A 203 -51.98 -25.22 25.25
N LEU A 204 -51.51 -24.24 26.00
CA LEU A 204 -51.16 -24.46 27.41
C LEU A 204 -52.39 -25.02 28.14
N ALA A 205 -52.16 -26.03 28.99
CA ALA A 205 -53.18 -26.57 29.87
C ALA A 205 -53.73 -25.42 30.71
N HIS A 206 -55.03 -25.19 30.59
CA HIS A 206 -55.74 -24.17 31.37
C HIS A 206 -57.10 -24.71 31.79
N SER A 207 -57.55 -24.31 32.97
CA SER A 207 -58.88 -24.64 33.49
C SER A 207 -59.76 -23.40 33.48
N HIS A 208 -61.02 -23.57 33.10
CA HIS A 208 -62.03 -22.53 33.22
C HIS A 208 -62.84 -22.79 34.48
N SER A 209 -62.82 -21.85 35.43
CA SER A 209 -63.72 -21.88 36.58
C SER A 209 -65.08 -21.37 36.14
N TYR A 210 -65.99 -22.28 35.83
CA TYR A 210 -67.38 -21.91 35.64
C TYR A 210 -67.98 -21.67 37.02
N GLY A 211 -68.05 -20.39 37.41
CA GLY A 211 -68.74 -19.98 38.63
C GLY A 211 -70.15 -20.56 38.62
N HIS A 212 -70.44 -21.43 39.58
CA HIS A 212 -71.77 -21.96 39.81
C HIS A 212 -72.66 -20.78 40.20
N TRP A 213 -73.45 -20.29 39.25
CA TRP A 213 -74.48 -19.29 39.53
C TRP A 213 -75.53 -19.99 40.41
N THR A 214 -75.35 -19.96 41.73
CA THR A 214 -76.39 -20.41 42.65
C THR A 214 -77.50 -19.39 42.63
N PRO A 215 -78.71 -19.72 42.15
CA PRO A 215 -79.84 -18.84 42.32
C PRO A 215 -80.16 -18.84 43.81
N THR A 216 -79.76 -17.80 44.52
CA THR A 216 -80.23 -17.53 45.87
C THR A 216 -81.72 -17.25 45.79
N SER A 217 -82.54 -18.27 46.07
CA SER A 217 -83.96 -18.11 46.28
C SER A 217 -84.18 -17.52 47.68
N GLU A 218 -84.19 -16.19 47.78
CA GLU A 218 -84.80 -15.50 48.92
C GLU A 218 -86.33 -15.67 48.85
N PRO A 219 -87.02 -16.08 49.93
CA PRO A 219 -88.47 -16.20 49.95
C PRO A 219 -89.10 -14.85 50.33
N LEU A 220 -89.31 -13.97 49.34
CA LEU A 220 -90.22 -12.84 49.52
C LEU A 220 -91.65 -13.28 49.16
N GLY A 221 -92.46 -13.43 50.21
CA GLY A 221 -93.89 -13.66 50.10
C GLY A 221 -94.60 -12.48 49.42
N GLY A 222 -95.61 -12.80 48.61
CA GLY A 222 -96.61 -11.81 48.22
C GLY A 222 -97.08 -11.92 46.77
N SER A 223 -98.32 -12.38 46.63
CA SER A 223 -99.23 -12.08 45.53
C SER A 223 -98.98 -12.73 44.16
N SER A 224 -99.77 -13.77 43.94
CA SER A 224 -100.14 -14.38 42.68
C SER A 224 -100.71 -13.37 41.68
N ARG A 225 -99.85 -12.85 40.79
CA ARG A 225 -100.24 -12.46 39.44
C ARG A 225 -99.27 -13.07 38.44
N ARG A 226 -99.70 -14.21 37.88
CA ARG A 226 -99.13 -14.82 36.69
C ARG A 226 -99.19 -13.81 35.53
N ARG A 227 -98.10 -13.08 35.31
CA ARG A 227 -97.70 -12.64 33.98
C ARG A 227 -96.50 -13.50 33.59
N ASN A 228 -96.77 -14.47 32.74
CA ASN A 228 -95.78 -15.15 31.91
C ASN A 228 -95.01 -14.08 31.14
N MET A 229 -93.93 -13.57 31.71
CA MET A 229 -92.82 -13.04 30.95
C MET A 229 -91.84 -14.18 30.79
N VAL A 230 -92.16 -15.08 29.87
CA VAL A 230 -91.15 -15.84 29.15
C VAL A 230 -90.41 -14.79 28.32
N GLY A 231 -89.53 -14.03 28.98
CA GLY A 231 -88.44 -13.31 28.35
C GLY A 231 -87.49 -14.37 27.86
N GLY A 232 -87.89 -15.06 26.79
CA GLY A 232 -86.95 -15.82 25.98
C GLY A 232 -85.92 -14.80 25.53
N PHE A 233 -84.75 -14.83 26.17
CA PHE A 233 -83.52 -14.42 25.54
C PHE A 233 -83.36 -15.35 24.35
N VAL A 234 -84.03 -14.97 23.26
CA VAL A 234 -83.66 -15.38 21.92
C VAL A 234 -82.24 -14.87 21.81
N TYR A 235 -81.28 -15.78 21.98
CA TYR A 235 -79.98 -15.62 21.35
C TYR A 235 -80.31 -15.50 19.86
N ASN A 236 -80.57 -14.26 19.42
CA ASN A 236 -80.36 -13.89 18.05
C ASN A 236 -78.87 -14.11 17.87
N ASN A 237 -78.53 -15.31 17.43
CA ASN A 237 -77.31 -15.66 16.78
C ASN A 237 -77.30 -14.90 15.44
N THR A 238 -77.38 -13.56 15.51
CA THR A 238 -76.94 -12.69 14.45
C THR A 238 -75.45 -12.97 14.41
N SER A 239 -75.09 -13.84 13.47
CA SER A 239 -73.74 -14.04 13.01
C SER A 239 -73.15 -12.64 12.80
N VAL A 240 -72.37 -12.20 13.79
CA VAL A 240 -71.51 -11.04 13.67
C VAL A 240 -70.47 -11.47 12.65
N TYR A 241 -70.75 -11.20 11.37
CA TYR A 241 -69.84 -11.25 10.22
C TYR A 241 -68.60 -12.12 10.42
N GLY A 242 -68.82 -13.43 10.56
CA GLY A 242 -67.79 -14.44 10.50
C GLY A 242 -68.34 -15.55 9.63
N GLY A 243 -67.81 -15.70 8.41
CA GLY A 243 -68.10 -16.89 7.62
C GLY A 243 -67.80 -18.14 8.45
N ASN A 244 -68.53 -19.23 8.21
CA ASN A 244 -68.40 -20.51 8.92
C ASN A 244 -67.05 -21.23 8.69
N THR A 245 -65.98 -20.49 8.40
CA THR A 245 -64.62 -20.98 8.46
C THR A 245 -63.90 -20.19 9.55
N ASN A 246 -63.25 -20.88 10.48
CA ASN A 246 -62.29 -20.27 11.43
C ASN A 246 -61.03 -19.75 10.69
N GLU A 247 -61.20 -19.19 9.50
CA GLU A 247 -60.15 -18.66 8.66
C GLU A 247 -59.96 -17.20 9.04
N VAL A 248 -59.00 -16.99 9.94
CA VAL A 248 -58.35 -15.70 10.12
C VAL A 248 -57.95 -15.20 8.71
N ARG A 249 -58.47 -14.06 8.26
CA ARG A 249 -58.08 -13.45 6.98
C ARG A 249 -56.55 -13.30 6.97
N ARG A 250 -55.86 -14.01 6.07
CA ARG A 250 -54.39 -13.97 5.97
C ARG A 250 -53.95 -13.18 4.75
N VAL A 251 -52.91 -12.38 4.92
CA VAL A 251 -52.17 -11.82 3.78
C VAL A 251 -51.17 -12.88 3.34
N HIS A 252 -51.30 -13.37 2.11
CA HIS A 252 -50.32 -14.31 1.55
C HIS A 252 -49.09 -13.54 1.10
N LEU A 253 -47.94 -13.88 1.68
CA LEU A 253 -46.64 -13.32 1.35
C LEU A 253 -45.77 -14.42 0.74
N LEU A 254 -44.89 -14.06 -0.18
CA LEU A 254 -43.84 -14.98 -0.60
C LEU A 254 -42.76 -15.04 0.47
N GLU A 255 -42.26 -16.24 0.70
CA GLU A 255 -41.20 -16.51 1.65
C GLU A 255 -39.95 -16.90 0.90
N GLY A 256 -38.78 -16.51 1.40
CA GLY A 256 -37.52 -16.91 0.80
C GLY A 256 -36.34 -16.87 1.76
N TYR A 257 -35.38 -17.75 1.50
CA TYR A 257 -34.08 -17.75 2.14
C TYR A 257 -33.03 -17.22 1.16
N TYR A 258 -32.19 -16.30 1.60
CA TYR A 258 -31.06 -15.84 0.80
C TYR A 258 -29.97 -16.91 0.74
N VAL A 259 -29.46 -17.20 -0.46
CA VAL A 259 -28.44 -18.24 -0.68
C VAL A 259 -27.26 -17.77 -1.55
N GLY A 260 -27.22 -16.47 -1.89
CA GLY A 260 -26.30 -15.91 -2.89
C GLY A 260 -26.91 -15.87 -4.28
#